data_AF-A0A1J5IBB9-F1
#
_entry.id   AF-A0A1J5IBB9-F1
#
_cell.length_a   1.000
_cell.length_b   1.000
_cell.length_c   1.000
_cell.angle_alpha   90.00
_cell.angle_beta   90.00
_cell.angle_gamma   90.00
#
_symmetry.space_group_name_H-M   'P 1'
#
loop_
_entity.id
_entity.type
_entity.pdbx_description
1 polymer ?
#
loop_
_entity_poly.entity_id
_entity_poly.type
_entity_poly.pdbx_seq_one_letter_code
_entity_poly.pdbx_strand_id
1 'polypeptide(L)' 'MSQVEMLEQTVKQLSPGERAAFRSWFIEFDAAEWDRQIEMDSETGKLDRLVQSAVEEHKAGKTKRI' A
#
# COMPACT_ATOMS: atom_id res chain seq x y z
N MET A 1 10.25 13.78 23.05
CA MET A 1 10.17 13.98 21.59
C MET A 1 10.35 12.63 20.94
N SER A 2 9.39 12.20 20.12
CA SER A 2 9.41 10.91 19.43
C SER A 2 10.25 10.99 18.14
N GLN A 3 10.63 9.83 17.62
CA GLN A 3 11.32 9.74 16.32
C GLN A 3 10.46 10.32 15.18
N VAL A 4 9.14 10.12 15.24
CA VAL A 4 8.19 10.67 14.25
C VAL A 4 8.17 12.19 14.31
N GLU A 5 8.09 12.77 15.52
CA GLU A 5 8.10 14.22 15.70
C GLU A 5 9.39 14.86 15.15
N MET A 6 10.54 14.20 15.33
CA MET A 6 11.81 14.67 14.75
C MET A 6 11.80 14.64 13.22
N LEU A 7 11.27 13.58 12.61
CA LEU A 7 11.15 13.46 11.16
C LEU A 7 10.21 14.53 10.60
N GLU A 8 9.08 14.80 11.26
CA GLU A 8 8.16 15.85 10.85
C GLU A 8 8.82 17.23 10.84
N GLN A 9 9.59 17.57 11.89
CA GLN A 9 10.31 18.84 11.94
C GLN A 9 11.38 18.93 10.85
N THR A 10 12.08 17.82 10.58
CA THR A 10 13.09 17.75 9.52
C THR A 10 12.46 17.96 8.15
N VAL A 11 11.35 17.27 7.85
CA VAL A 11 10.62 17.40 6.58
C VAL A 11 10.07 18.82 6.38
N LYS A 12 9.64 19.49 7.46
CA LYS A 12 9.19 20.90 7.40
C LYS A 12 10.31 21.87 7.01
N GLN A 13 11.56 21.56 7.34
CA GLN A 13 12.73 22.41 7.04
C GLN A 13 13.28 22.20 5.61
N LEU A 14 12.91 21.12 4.94
CA LEU A 14 13.32 20.86 3.55
C LEU A 14 12.82 21.97 2.61
N SER A 15 13.62 22.29 1.60
CA SER A 15 13.20 23.17 0.50
C SER A 15 12.05 22.55 -0.31
N PRO A 16 11.32 23.34 -1.13
CA PRO A 16 10.26 22.80 -1.98
C PRO A 16 10.72 21.64 -2.88
N GLY A 17 11.93 21.70 -3.43
CA GLY A 17 12.49 20.64 -4.28
C GLY A 17 12.81 19.36 -3.51
N GLU A 18 13.43 19.49 -2.33
CA GLU A 18 13.71 18.35 -1.46
C GLU A 18 12.43 17.70 -0.94
N ARG A 19 11.39 18.49 -0.62
CA ARG A 19 10.07 17.94 -0.26
C ARG A 19 9.42 17.17 -1.40
N ALA A 20 9.58 17.65 -2.63
CA ALA A 20 9.08 16.94 -3.80
C ALA A 20 9.81 15.60 -4.00
N ALA A 21 11.15 15.61 -3.91
CA ALA A 21 11.96 14.39 -3.99
C ALA A 21 11.62 13.39 -2.88
N PHE A 22 11.48 13.87 -1.64
CA PHE A 22 11.05 13.04 -0.50
C PHE A 22 9.69 12.40 -0.75
N ARG A 23 8.72 13.17 -1.27
CA ARG A 23 7.38 12.64 -1.57
C ARG A 23 7.42 11.56 -2.66
N SER A 24 8.18 11.77 -3.73
CA SER A 24 8.33 10.77 -4.79
C SER A 24 8.91 9.47 -4.25
N TRP A 25 10.00 9.56 -3.49
CA TRP A 25 10.61 8.39 -2.86
C TRP A 25 9.67 7.69 -1.87
N PHE A 26 8.96 8.44 -1.02
CA PHE A 26 8.10 7.86 0.01
C PHE A 26 6.92 7.09 -0.59
N ILE A 27 6.36 7.54 -1.72
CA ILE A 27 5.32 6.81 -2.45
C ILE A 27 5.84 5.45 -2.93
N GLU A 28 7.04 5.40 -3.50
CA GLU A 28 7.65 4.15 -3.96
C GLU A 28 7.96 3.20 -2.79
N PHE A 29 8.47 3.76 -1.69
CA PHE A 29 8.74 3.01 -0.47
C PHE A 29 7.46 2.38 0.11
N ASP A 30 6.40 3.18 0.26
CA ASP A 30 5.13 2.72 0.81
C ASP A 30 4.46 1.69 -0.10
N ALA A 31 4.52 1.89 -1.42
CA ALA A 31 4.05 0.93 -2.40
C ALA A 31 4.80 -0.41 -2.30
N ALA A 32 6.13 -0.39 -2.15
CA ALA A 32 6.93 -1.60 -2.00
C ALA A 32 6.61 -2.37 -0.72
N GLU A 33 6.35 -1.68 0.40
CA GLU A 33 5.91 -2.32 1.64
C GLU A 33 4.49 -2.91 1.49
N TRP A 34 3.62 -2.24 0.74
CA TRP A 34 2.29 -2.75 0.40
C TRP A 34 2.36 -4.03 -0.43
N ASP A 35 3.19 -4.05 -1.48
CA ASP A 35 3.41 -5.25 -2.31
C ASP A 35 3.88 -6.42 -1.46
N ARG A 36 4.84 -6.17 -0.56
CA ARG A 36 5.37 -7.18 0.36
C ARG A 36 4.30 -7.73 1.30
N GLN A 37 3.45 -6.86 1.82
CA GLN A 37 2.36 -7.26 2.70
C GLN A 37 1.32 -8.09 1.95
N ILE A 38 0.97 -7.71 0.72
CA ILE A 38 0.04 -8.46 -0.12
C ILE A 38 0.59 -9.86 -0.42
N GLU A 39 1.87 -9.98 -0.75
CA GLU A 39 2.53 -11.27 -1.01
C GLU A 39 2.45 -12.16 0.22
N MET A 40 2.83 -11.66 1.39
CA MET A 40 2.72 -12.40 2.66
C MET A 40 1.27 -12.77 3.01
N ASP A 41 0.32 -11.84 2.86
CA ASP A 41 -1.10 -12.09 3.13
C ASP A 41 -1.67 -13.14 2.16
N SER A 42 -1.16 -13.20 0.92
CA SER A 42 -1.48 -14.24 -0.06
C SER A 42 -0.90 -15.60 0.36
N GLU A 43 0.38 -15.65 0.73
CA GLU A 43 1.05 -16.90 1.16
C GLU A 43 0.43 -17.48 2.43
N THR A 44 -0.02 -16.63 3.34
CA THR A 44 -0.65 -17.04 4.60
C THR A 44 -2.14 -17.40 4.46
N GLY A 45 -2.70 -17.31 3.26
CA GLY A 45 -4.12 -17.63 2.98
C GLY A 45 -5.12 -16.60 3.54
N LYS A 46 -4.64 -15.43 3.99
CA LYS A 46 -5.51 -14.39 4.57
C LYS A 46 -6.47 -13.81 3.53
N LEU A 47 -6.09 -13.85 2.25
CA LEU A 47 -6.90 -13.38 1.13
C LEU A 47 -7.88 -14.43 0.58
N ASP A 48 -7.81 -15.69 1.05
CA ASP A 48 -8.59 -16.81 0.49
C ASP A 48 -10.10 -16.58 0.53
N ARG A 49 -10.60 -15.95 1.59
CA ARG A 49 -12.04 -15.63 1.72
C ARG A 49 -12.50 -14.64 0.65
N LEU A 50 -11.66 -13.66 0.32
CA LEU A 50 -11.96 -12.67 -0.72
C LEU A 50 -11.97 -13.35 -2.10
N VAL A 51 -11.00 -14.23 -2.36
CA VAL A 51 -10.94 -15.02 -3.60
C VAL A 51 -12.17 -15.90 -3.74
N GLN A 52 -12.55 -16.63 -2.68
CA GLN A 52 -13.72 -17.50 -2.71
C GLN A 52 -15.01 -16.72 -3.00
N SER A 53 -15.21 -15.58 -2.34
CA SER A 53 -16.35 -14.70 -2.60
C SER A 53 -16.37 -14.20 -4.04
N ALA A 54 -15.22 -13.76 -4.57
CA ALA A 54 -15.12 -13.30 -5.96
C ALA A 54 -15.47 -14.40 -6.97
N VAL A 55 -15.04 -15.64 -6.71
CA VAL A 55 -15.38 -16.81 -7.53
C VAL A 55 -16.88 -17.11 -7.49
N GLU A 56 -17.50 -17.05 -6.31
CA GLU A 56 -18.95 -17.27 -6.15
C GLU A 56 -19.78 -16.20 -6.87
N GLU A 57 -19.39 -14.94 -6.74
CA GLU A 57 -20.06 -13.83 -7.44
C GLU A 57 -19.93 -13.93 -8.95
N HIS A 58 -18.76 -14.33 -9.45
CA HIS A 58 -18.56 -14.56 -10.87
C HIS A 58 -19.44 -15.71 -11.39
N LYS A 59 -19.49 -16.84 -10.66
CA LYS A 59 -20.38 -17.96 -10.97
C LYS A 59 -21.86 -17.56 -10.94
N ALA A 60 -22.23 -16.63 -10.06
CA ALA A 60 -23.57 -16.06 -9.99
C ALA A 60 -23.88 -15.02 -11.08
N GLY A 61 -22.95 -14.78 -12.03
CA GLY A 61 -23.14 -13.83 -13.13
C GLY A 61 -23.13 -12.36 -12.71
N LYS A 62 -22.65 -12.05 -11.50
CA LYS A 62 -22.62 -10.68 -10.96
C LYS A 62 -21.44 -9.86 -11.48
N THR A 63 -20.46 -10.50 -12.10
CA THR A 63 -19.30 -9.86 -12.71
C THR A 63 -19.22 -10.17 -14.19
N LYS A 64 -18.57 -9.29 -14.97
CA LYS A 64 -18.35 -9.44 -16.40
C LYS A 64 -16.87 -9.33 -16.69
N ARG A 65 -16.42 -10.00 -17.76
CA ARG A 65 -15.06 -9.80 -18.26
C ARG A 65 -14.93 -8.33 -18.72
N ILE A 66 -13.89 -7.68 -18.23
CA ILE A 66 -13.44 -6.35 -18.68
C ILE A 66 -12.90 -6.40 -20.10
#